data_AF-A0A1G3SL59-F1
#
_entry.id   AF-A0A1G3SL59-F1
#
_cell.length_a   1.000
_cell.length_b   1.000
_cell.length_c   1.000
_cell.angle_alpha   90.00
_cell.angle_beta   90.00
_cell.angle_gamma   90.00
#
_symmetry.space_group_name_H-M   'P 1'
#
loop_
_entity.id
_entity.type
_entity.pdbx_description
1 polymer ?
#
loop_
_entity_poly.entity_id
_entity_poly.type
_entity_poly.pdbx_seq_one_letter_code
_entity_poly.pdbx_strand_id
1 'polypeptide(L)'
;MNYTIEIALIALAVMVVGLIYYVITKEGEVSSQIRSIAKAVDDLHRELFVMDKRLKQELEIITSLQESVPREQTSLHAELGREVNELSVPILESLTHIEDSFSGYKEKTENRLRYLEERIRNLSLPTSISGLDDEKVISRYNQGIEIDAIAKELRLSKAEVEFVLKINQLR
;
A
#
# COMPACT_ATOMS: atom_id res chain seq x y z
N MET A 1 -92.67 -33.90 25.04
CA MET A 1 -91.53 -34.61 24.41
C MET A 1 -91.17 -34.06 23.03
N ASN A 2 -92.09 -33.37 22.33
CA ASN A 2 -91.80 -32.79 21.00
C ASN A 2 -90.95 -31.51 21.08
N TYR A 3 -91.19 -30.63 22.07
CA TYR A 3 -90.42 -29.39 22.25
C TYR A 3 -88.92 -29.60 22.46
N THR A 4 -88.50 -30.69 23.12
CA THR A 4 -87.08 -31.01 23.32
C THR A 4 -86.39 -31.43 22.01
N ILE A 5 -87.14 -32.09 21.11
CA ILE A 5 -86.63 -32.49 19.79
C ILE A 5 -86.55 -31.26 18.88
N GLU A 6 -87.57 -30.39 18.90
CA GLU A 6 -87.57 -29.13 18.14
C GLU A 6 -86.42 -28.20 18.54
N ILE A 7 -86.15 -28.05 19.85
CA ILE A 7 -85.03 -27.24 20.34
C ILE A 7 -83.68 -27.85 19.94
N ALA A 8 -83.52 -29.18 20.01
CA ALA A 8 -82.31 -29.86 19.56
C ALA A 8 -82.07 -29.68 18.04
N LEU A 9 -83.13 -29.67 17.24
CA LEU A 9 -83.07 -29.45 15.80
C LEU A 9 -82.66 -28.00 15.46
N ILE A 10 -83.21 -27.02 16.20
CA ILE A 10 -82.82 -25.61 16.07
C ILE A 10 -81.36 -25.40 16.49
N ALA A 11 -80.93 -26.01 17.61
CA ALA A 11 -79.55 -25.91 18.06
C ALA A 11 -78.55 -26.50 17.04
N LEU A 12 -78.89 -27.63 16.43
CA LEU A 12 -78.10 -28.24 15.37
C LEU A 12 -78.07 -27.36 14.10
N ALA A 13 -79.20 -26.75 13.73
CA ALA A 13 -79.25 -25.83 12.59
C ALA A 13 -78.37 -24.59 12.82
N VAL A 14 -78.40 -24.00 14.02
CA VAL A 14 -77.53 -22.86 14.38
C VAL A 14 -76.05 -23.27 14.36
N MET A 15 -75.73 -24.46 14.88
CA MET A 15 -74.36 -24.99 14.84
C MET A 15 -73.86 -25.16 13.41
N VAL A 16 -74.67 -25.72 12.51
CA VAL A 16 -74.33 -25.90 11.09
C VAL A 16 -74.14 -24.56 10.40
N VAL A 17 -75.02 -23.59 10.64
CA VAL A 17 -74.90 -22.22 10.08
C VAL A 17 -73.63 -21.53 10.58
N GLY A 18 -73.29 -21.66 11.86
CA GLY A 18 -72.05 -21.13 12.42
C GLY A 18 -70.79 -21.75 11.79
N LEU A 19 -70.82 -23.05 11.50
CA LEU A 19 -69.74 -23.76 10.82
C LEU A 19 -69.57 -23.28 9.37
N ILE A 20 -70.67 -23.10 8.64
CA ILE A 20 -70.65 -22.55 7.28
C ILE A 20 -70.06 -21.13 7.28
N TYR A 21 -70.49 -20.28 8.21
CA TYR A 21 -69.96 -18.92 8.35
C TYR A 21 -68.45 -18.92 8.63
N TYR A 22 -68.00 -19.79 9.54
CA TYR A 22 -66.57 -19.94 9.86
C TYR A 22 -65.74 -20.37 8.65
N VAL A 23 -66.22 -21.35 7.87
CA VAL A 23 -65.54 -21.84 6.67
C VAL A 23 -65.42 -20.74 5.61
N ILE A 24 -66.50 -20.00 5.32
CA ILE A 24 -66.49 -18.91 4.33
C ILE A 24 -65.50 -17.81 4.73
N THR A 25 -65.47 -17.44 6.02
CA THR A 25 -64.56 -16.41 6.52
C THR A 25 -63.10 -16.87 6.39
N LYS A 26 -62.82 -18.12 6.76
CA LYS A 26 -61.48 -18.72 6.69
C LYS A 26 -61.00 -18.94 5.26
N GLU A 27 -61.87 -19.38 4.36
CA GLU A 27 -61.56 -19.52 2.93
C GLU A 27 -61.23 -18.17 2.28
N GLY A 28 -61.91 -17.10 2.70
CA GLY A 28 -61.61 -15.73 2.26
C GLY A 28 -60.19 -15.29 2.61
N GLU A 29 -59.75 -15.55 3.84
CA GLU A 29 -58.40 -15.24 4.31
C GLU A 29 -57.32 -16.04 3.56
N VAL A 30 -57.53 -17.35 3.41
CA VAL A 30 -56.60 -18.24 2.69
C VAL A 30 -56.51 -17.84 1.20
N SER A 31 -57.64 -17.52 0.58
CA SER A 31 -57.69 -17.07 -0.82
C SER A 31 -57.00 -15.71 -1.01
N SER A 32 -57.07 -14.83 -0.02
CA SER A 32 -56.34 -13.55 -0.03
C SER A 32 -54.82 -13.75 0.02
N GLN A 33 -54.33 -14.66 0.87
CA GLN A 33 -52.90 -14.97 0.98
C GLN A 33 -52.36 -15.64 -0.30
N ILE A 34 -53.14 -16.53 -0.92
CA ILE A 34 -52.76 -17.13 -2.21
C ILE A 34 -52.68 -16.07 -3.31
N ARG A 35 -53.61 -15.09 -3.32
CA ARG A 35 -53.56 -13.98 -4.28
C ARG A 35 -52.35 -13.06 -4.07
N SER A 36 -51.94 -12.77 -2.83
CA SER A 36 -50.74 -11.96 -2.59
C SER A 36 -49.46 -12.69 -2.98
N ILE A 37 -49.38 -14.00 -2.72
CA ILE A 37 -48.25 -14.83 -3.16
C ILE A 37 -48.22 -14.91 -4.69
N ALA A 38 -49.37 -15.12 -5.34
CA ALA A 38 -49.45 -15.15 -6.80
C ALA A 38 -48.99 -13.82 -7.44
N LYS A 39 -49.38 -12.68 -6.86
CA LYS A 39 -48.89 -11.37 -7.30
C LYS A 39 -47.39 -11.20 -7.09
N ALA A 40 -46.87 -11.61 -5.94
CA ALA A 40 -45.43 -11.53 -5.66
C ALA A 40 -44.61 -12.42 -6.63
N VAL A 41 -45.13 -13.60 -6.97
CA VAL A 41 -44.51 -14.51 -7.95
C VAL A 41 -44.59 -13.93 -9.36
N ASP A 42 -45.70 -13.30 -9.74
CA ASP A 42 -45.87 -12.67 -11.05
C ASP A 42 -44.95 -11.45 -11.22
N ASP A 43 -44.83 -10.62 -10.18
CA ASP A 43 -43.88 -9.50 -10.15
C ASP A 43 -42.43 -9.99 -10.22
N LEU A 44 -42.09 -11.06 -9.48
CA LEU A 44 -40.76 -11.68 -9.54
C LEU A 44 -40.47 -12.27 -10.93
N HIS A 45 -41.45 -12.91 -11.55
CA HIS A 45 -41.31 -13.46 -12.89
C HIS A 45 -41.13 -12.37 -13.94
N ARG A 46 -41.88 -11.27 -13.80
CA ARG A 46 -41.75 -10.09 -14.65
C ARG A 46 -40.39 -9.41 -14.50
N GLU A 47 -39.90 -9.27 -13.27
CA GLU A 47 -38.56 -8.73 -13.00
C GLU A 47 -37.47 -9.62 -13.58
N LEU A 48 -37.58 -10.94 -13.39
CA LEU A 48 -36.67 -11.92 -13.94
C LEU A 48 -36.66 -11.90 -15.48
N PHE A 49 -37.82 -11.76 -16.11
CA PHE A 49 -37.93 -11.61 -17.56
C PHE A 49 -37.28 -10.31 -18.07
N VAL A 50 -37.48 -9.19 -17.35
CA VAL A 50 -36.84 -7.92 -17.71
C VAL A 50 -35.33 -7.99 -17.52
N MET A 51 -34.85 -8.65 -16.46
CA MET A 51 -33.43 -8.91 -16.23
C MET A 51 -32.83 -9.78 -17.33
N ASP A 52 -33.46 -10.91 -17.68
CA ASP A 52 -33.02 -11.77 -18.78
C ASP A 52 -32.98 -11.02 -20.11
N LYS A 53 -33.97 -10.16 -20.37
CA LYS A 53 -33.99 -9.32 -21.57
C LYS A 53 -32.85 -8.29 -21.58
N ARG A 54 -32.56 -7.65 -20.45
CA ARG A 54 -31.43 -6.70 -20.32
C ARG A 54 -30.10 -7.41 -20.51
N LEU A 55 -29.93 -8.58 -19.88
CA LEU A 55 -28.73 -9.41 -20.04
C LEU A 55 -28.54 -9.83 -21.49
N LYS A 56 -29.60 -10.30 -22.18
CA LYS A 56 -29.53 -10.64 -23.60
C LYS A 56 -29.18 -9.43 -24.47
N GLN A 57 -29.72 -8.25 -24.16
CA GLN A 57 -29.41 -7.02 -24.89
C GLN A 57 -27.96 -6.58 -24.67
N GLU A 58 -27.46 -6.62 -23.43
CA GLU A 58 -26.05 -6.35 -23.14
C GLU A 58 -25.14 -7.38 -23.79
N LEU A 59 -25.52 -8.66 -23.76
CA LEU A 59 -24.79 -9.72 -24.43
C LEU A 59 -24.81 -9.56 -25.95
N GLU A 60 -25.91 -9.09 -26.55
CA GLU A 60 -26.01 -8.80 -27.98
C GLU A 60 -25.17 -7.56 -28.34
N ILE A 61 -25.12 -6.54 -27.49
CA ILE A 61 -24.22 -5.38 -27.68
C ILE A 61 -22.76 -5.86 -27.59
N ILE A 62 -22.40 -6.62 -26.56
CA ILE A 62 -21.05 -7.20 -26.41
C ILE A 62 -20.73 -8.13 -27.58
N THR A 63 -21.70 -8.94 -28.03
CA THR A 63 -21.53 -9.87 -29.15
C THR A 63 -21.43 -9.11 -30.47
N SER A 64 -22.12 -7.99 -30.66
CA SER A 64 -21.99 -7.15 -31.86
C SER A 64 -20.67 -6.39 -31.89
N LEU A 65 -20.19 -5.93 -30.72
CA LEU A 65 -18.83 -5.41 -30.53
C LEU A 65 -17.77 -6.51 -30.71
N GLN A 66 -18.12 -7.76 -30.40
CA GLN A 66 -17.28 -8.93 -30.61
C GLN A 66 -17.45 -9.55 -32.00
N GLU A 67 -18.50 -9.28 -32.76
CA GLU A 67 -18.64 -9.74 -34.15
C GLU A 67 -17.73 -8.90 -35.07
N SER A 68 -17.31 -7.71 -34.62
CA SER A 68 -16.12 -7.01 -35.12
C SER A 68 -14.78 -7.62 -34.70
N VAL A 69 -14.75 -8.69 -33.90
CA VAL A 69 -13.53 -9.38 -33.43
C VAL A 69 -13.70 -10.92 -33.56
N PRO A 70 -13.12 -11.57 -34.58
CA PRO A 70 -13.41 -12.97 -34.89
C PRO A 70 -13.26 -13.93 -33.69
N ARG A 71 -14.19 -14.88 -33.60
CA ARG A 71 -14.25 -16.02 -32.67
C ARG A 71 -12.88 -16.70 -32.47
N GLU A 72 -12.26 -16.49 -31.31
CA GLU A 72 -11.23 -17.39 -30.77
C GLU A 72 -11.53 -17.72 -29.30
N GLN A 73 -12.52 -18.57 -29.04
CA GLN A 73 -12.78 -19.07 -27.67
C GLN A 73 -11.71 -20.07 -27.17
N THR A 74 -10.68 -20.36 -27.97
CA THR A 74 -9.45 -21.04 -27.53
C THR A 74 -8.36 -20.06 -27.10
N SER A 75 -8.52 -18.75 -27.36
CA SER A 75 -7.51 -17.75 -27.03
C SER A 75 -7.61 -17.23 -25.61
N LEU A 76 -8.75 -17.22 -24.91
CA LEU A 76 -8.86 -16.55 -23.59
C LEU A 76 -7.84 -17.05 -22.52
N HIS A 77 -7.51 -18.34 -22.49
CA HIS A 77 -6.44 -18.85 -21.61
C HIS A 77 -5.02 -18.59 -22.15
N ALA A 78 -4.87 -18.47 -23.46
CA ALA A 78 -3.62 -18.10 -24.12
C ALA A 78 -3.38 -16.57 -24.11
N GLU A 79 -4.43 -15.76 -24.08
CA GLU A 79 -4.46 -14.29 -24.06
C GLU A 79 -4.17 -13.80 -22.65
N LEU A 80 -4.79 -14.40 -21.61
CA LEU A 80 -4.40 -14.16 -20.21
C LEU A 80 -2.94 -14.59 -19.95
N GLY A 81 -2.51 -15.71 -20.52
CA GLY A 81 -1.12 -16.15 -20.44
C GLY A 81 -0.16 -15.24 -21.20
N ARG A 82 -0.57 -14.70 -22.34
CA ARG A 82 0.20 -13.74 -23.14
C ARG A 82 0.25 -12.36 -22.53
N GLU A 83 -0.85 -11.81 -22.04
CA GLU A 83 -0.92 -10.50 -21.40
C GLU A 83 -0.11 -10.50 -20.09
N VAL A 84 -0.20 -11.58 -19.30
CA VAL A 84 0.66 -11.74 -18.11
C VAL A 84 2.13 -11.89 -18.52
N ASN A 85 2.45 -12.63 -19.58
CA ASN A 85 3.82 -12.77 -20.08
C ASN A 85 4.38 -11.47 -20.70
N GLU A 86 3.55 -10.72 -21.43
CA GLU A 86 3.86 -9.43 -22.04
C GLU A 86 4.04 -8.33 -21.01
N LEU A 87 3.39 -8.41 -19.85
CA LEU A 87 3.60 -7.49 -18.74
C LEU A 87 4.77 -7.92 -17.85
N SER A 88 5.00 -9.21 -17.66
CA SER A 88 6.07 -9.69 -16.78
C SER A 88 7.47 -9.50 -17.38
N VAL A 89 7.64 -9.60 -18.70
CA VAL A 89 8.92 -9.31 -19.38
C VAL A 89 9.41 -7.88 -19.16
N PRO A 90 8.63 -6.81 -19.46
CA PRO A 90 9.07 -5.44 -19.24
C PRO A 90 9.20 -5.09 -17.76
N ILE A 91 8.41 -5.73 -16.87
CA ILE A 91 8.59 -5.58 -15.43
C ILE A 91 9.96 -6.14 -15.01
N LEU A 92 10.32 -7.35 -15.46
CA LEU A 92 11.61 -7.96 -15.16
C LEU A 92 12.76 -7.09 -15.70
N GLU A 93 12.63 -6.60 -16.93
CA GLU A 93 13.60 -5.71 -17.57
C GLU A 93 13.76 -4.39 -16.79
N SER A 94 12.65 -3.79 -16.34
CA SER A 94 12.68 -2.59 -15.50
C SER A 94 13.35 -2.86 -14.15
N LEU A 95 13.14 -4.04 -13.57
CA LEU A 95 13.75 -4.44 -12.31
C LEU A 95 15.26 -4.62 -12.46
N THR A 96 15.71 -5.26 -13.55
CA THR A 96 17.14 -5.38 -13.87
C THR A 96 17.78 -4.02 -14.12
N HIS A 97 17.11 -3.11 -14.81
CA HIS A 97 17.62 -1.75 -15.03
C HIS A 97 17.72 -0.95 -13.71
N ILE A 98 16.77 -1.15 -12.79
CA ILE A 98 16.82 -0.57 -11.44
C ILE A 98 17.99 -1.15 -10.65
N GLU A 99 18.20 -2.48 -10.72
CA GLU A 99 19.32 -3.15 -10.06
C GLU A 99 20.68 -2.63 -10.57
N ASP A 100 20.86 -2.52 -11.88
CA ASP A 100 22.06 -1.97 -12.52
C ASP A 100 22.29 -0.51 -12.11
N SER A 101 21.22 0.31 -12.13
CA SER A 101 21.28 1.71 -11.71
C SER A 101 21.65 1.85 -10.23
N PHE A 102 21.12 0.98 -9.38
CA PHE A 102 21.41 0.96 -7.95
C PHE A 102 22.84 0.51 -7.67
N SER A 103 23.33 -0.50 -8.40
CA SER A 103 24.73 -0.95 -8.34
C SER A 103 25.69 0.19 -8.75
N GLY A 104 25.40 0.88 -9.85
CA GLY A 104 26.18 2.04 -10.29
C GLY A 104 26.12 3.21 -9.29
N TYR A 105 24.98 3.42 -8.62
CA TYR A 105 24.87 4.42 -7.55
C TYR A 105 25.71 4.05 -6.32
N LYS A 106 25.72 2.76 -5.94
CA LYS A 106 26.54 2.24 -4.86
C LYS A 106 28.03 2.45 -5.15
N GLU A 107 28.50 2.06 -6.34
CA GLU A 107 29.89 2.25 -6.75
C GLU A 107 30.29 3.73 -6.79
N LYS A 108 29.43 4.60 -7.33
CA LYS A 108 29.68 6.05 -7.35
C LYS A 108 29.74 6.64 -5.94
N THR A 109 28.89 6.16 -5.04
CA THR A 109 28.88 6.59 -3.64
C THR A 109 30.13 6.12 -2.91
N GLU A 110 30.56 4.87 -3.12
CA GLU A 110 31.78 4.31 -2.56
C GLU A 110 33.03 5.04 -3.07
N ASN A 111 33.10 5.34 -4.37
CA ASN A 111 34.20 6.14 -4.93
C ASN A 111 34.23 7.56 -4.38
N ARG A 112 33.07 8.20 -4.18
CA ARG A 112 32.98 9.52 -3.54
C ARG A 112 33.39 9.46 -2.07
N LEU A 113 32.99 8.42 -1.36
CA LEU A 113 33.37 8.21 0.03
C LEU A 113 34.88 8.00 0.14
N ARG A 114 35.46 7.14 -0.71
CA ARG A 114 36.91 6.92 -0.78
C ARG A 114 37.68 8.20 -1.10
N TYR A 115 37.19 9.01 -2.04
CA TYR A 115 37.79 10.32 -2.34
C TYR A 115 37.70 11.29 -1.15
N LEU A 116 36.57 11.30 -0.43
CA LEU A 116 36.41 12.07 0.79
C LEU A 116 37.35 11.58 1.90
N GLU A 117 37.46 10.27 2.10
CA GLU A 117 38.38 9.67 3.06
C GLU A 117 39.84 10.00 2.73
N GLU A 118 40.23 9.93 1.47
CA GLU A 118 41.57 10.29 1.02
C GLU A 118 41.83 11.79 1.20
N ARG A 119 40.84 12.64 0.88
CA ARG A 119 40.94 14.08 1.08
C ARG A 119 40.98 14.44 2.57
N ILE A 120 40.22 13.78 3.43
CA ILE A 120 40.26 13.93 4.88
C ILE A 120 41.58 13.41 5.43
N ARG A 121 42.11 12.29 4.95
CA ARG A 121 43.42 11.76 5.33
C ARG A 121 44.53 12.75 4.96
N ASN A 122 44.49 13.31 3.75
CA ASN A 122 45.44 14.33 3.30
C ASN A 122 45.27 15.65 4.07
N LEU A 123 44.04 16.02 4.46
CA LEU A 123 43.76 17.19 5.30
C LEU A 123 44.13 16.96 6.77
N SER A 124 44.18 15.71 7.24
CA SER A 124 44.64 15.33 8.57
C SER A 124 46.18 15.36 8.71
N LEU A 125 46.90 15.64 7.61
CA LEU A 125 48.35 15.84 7.58
C LEU A 125 48.75 17.33 7.45
N PRO A 126 48.23 18.20 8.34
CA PRO A 126 49.14 19.11 9.03
C PRO A 126 48.68 19.39 10.47
N THR A 127 48.76 18.41 11.37
CA THR A 127 48.59 18.69 12.83
C THR A 127 49.64 18.03 13.73
N SER A 128 50.68 17.37 13.19
CA SER A 128 51.62 16.61 14.03
C SER A 128 53.11 16.84 13.79
N ILE A 129 53.51 17.84 12.99
CA ILE A 129 54.90 18.32 13.03
C ILE A 129 55.10 19.41 14.10
N SER A 130 54.08 20.22 14.42
CA SER A 130 54.22 21.32 15.40
C SER A 130 54.13 20.86 16.86
N GLY A 131 53.27 19.90 17.21
CA GLY A 131 53.00 19.58 18.62
C GLY A 131 54.22 19.07 19.43
N LEU A 132 55.17 18.39 18.78
CA LEU A 132 56.41 17.93 19.42
C LEU A 132 57.44 19.06 19.56
N ASP A 133 57.38 20.04 18.67
CA ASP A 133 58.25 21.21 18.72
C ASP A 133 57.69 22.28 19.67
N ASP A 134 56.38 22.33 19.88
CA ASP A 134 55.71 23.23 20.84
C ASP A 134 56.14 22.95 22.29
N GLU A 135 56.18 21.67 22.71
CA GLU A 135 56.63 21.27 24.06
C GLU A 135 58.12 21.61 24.28
N LYS A 136 58.94 21.43 23.23
CA LYS A 136 60.35 21.81 23.27
C LYS A 136 60.52 23.33 23.35
N VAL A 137 59.75 24.11 22.59
CA VAL A 137 59.73 25.58 22.68
C VAL A 137 59.42 26.02 24.12
N ILE A 138 58.40 25.43 24.75
CA ILE A 138 58.02 25.74 26.14
C ILE A 138 59.16 25.40 27.11
N SER A 139 59.78 24.22 26.98
CA SER A 139 60.87 23.81 27.87
C SER A 139 62.12 24.68 27.75
N ARG A 140 62.49 25.11 26.53
CA ARG A 140 63.64 25.98 26.26
C ARG A 140 63.39 27.41 26.75
N TYR A 141 62.16 27.91 26.59
CA TYR A 141 61.77 29.21 27.13
C TYR A 141 61.78 29.23 28.67
N ASN A 142 61.28 28.17 29.31
CA ASN A 142 61.35 28.01 30.77
C ASN A 142 62.79 27.88 31.30
N GLN A 143 63.75 27.48 30.46
CA GLN A 143 65.18 27.48 30.76
C GLN A 143 65.84 28.88 30.61
N GLY A 144 65.08 29.91 30.23
CA GLY A 144 65.55 31.30 30.10
C GLY A 144 66.22 31.62 28.76
N ILE A 145 66.04 30.77 27.74
CA ILE A 145 66.64 30.96 26.42
C ILE A 145 65.81 31.99 25.61
N GLU A 146 66.49 32.89 24.90
CA GLU A 146 65.84 33.91 24.09
C GLU A 146 65.09 33.32 22.88
N ILE A 147 63.98 33.94 22.51
CA ILE A 147 63.07 33.54 21.43
C ILE A 147 63.82 33.35 20.09
N ASP A 148 64.79 34.22 19.80
CA ASP A 148 65.59 34.17 18.57
C ASP A 148 66.55 32.96 18.55
N ALA A 149 67.04 32.53 19.71
CA ALA A 149 67.86 31.32 19.83
C ALA A 149 67.02 30.04 19.72
N ILE A 150 65.83 30.02 20.33
CA ILE A 150 64.87 28.92 20.22
C ILE A 150 64.42 28.72 18.77
N ALA A 151 64.07 29.80 18.07
CA ALA A 151 63.69 29.76 16.66
C ALA A 151 64.80 29.17 15.76
N LYS A 152 66.06 29.55 16.04
CA LYS A 152 67.22 29.06 15.27
C LYS A 152 67.56 27.61 15.58
N GLU A 153 67.40 27.15 16.82
CA GLU A 153 67.68 25.78 17.25
C GLU A 153 66.64 24.78 16.75
N LEU A 154 65.35 25.14 16.83
CA LEU A 154 64.23 24.29 16.40
C LEU A 154 63.88 24.47 14.91
N ARG A 155 64.59 25.35 14.19
CA ARG A 155 64.31 25.72 12.78
C ARG A 155 62.86 26.19 12.56
N LEU A 156 62.29 26.83 13.57
CA LEU A 156 60.96 27.43 13.55
C LEU A 156 61.07 28.92 13.23
N SER A 157 59.98 29.50 12.72
CA SER A 157 59.93 30.95 12.54
C SER A 157 59.77 31.66 13.89
N LYS A 158 60.31 32.88 14.04
CA LYS A 158 60.13 33.69 15.26
C LYS A 158 58.66 33.86 15.63
N ALA A 159 57.81 34.08 14.63
CA ALA A 159 56.36 34.24 14.81
C ALA A 159 55.69 32.97 15.36
N GLU A 160 56.18 31.79 14.99
CA GLU A 160 55.66 30.49 15.44
C GLU A 160 56.06 30.20 16.89
N VAL A 161 57.30 30.53 17.29
CA VAL A 161 57.74 30.47 18.69
C VAL A 161 56.93 31.43 19.57
N GLU A 162 56.69 32.67 19.12
CA GLU A 162 55.84 33.63 19.84
C GLU A 162 54.38 33.17 19.94
N PHE A 163 53.85 32.55 18.88
CA PHE A 163 52.49 31.99 18.88
C PHE A 163 52.32 30.86 19.90
N VAL A 164 53.28 29.94 19.97
CA VAL A 164 53.30 28.83 20.94
C VAL A 164 53.40 29.35 22.38
N LEU A 165 54.20 30.39 22.63
CA LEU A 165 54.30 30.97 23.97
C LEU A 165 53.00 31.68 24.38
N LYS A 166 52.32 32.32 23.42
CA LYS A 166 51.07 33.05 23.65
C LYS A 166 49.87 32.12 23.88
N ILE A 167 49.78 31.01 23.14
CA ILE A 167 48.71 30.01 23.33
C ILE A 167 48.85 29.27 24.67
N ASN A 168 50.08 29.12 25.17
CA ASN A 168 50.40 28.49 26.46
C ASN A 168 50.46 29.46 27.65
N GLN A 169 50.08 30.74 27.46
CA GLN A 169 50.05 31.77 28.51
C GLN A 169 51.41 32.05 29.18
N LEU A 170 52.52 31.74 28.49
CA LEU A 170 53.88 32.01 28.97
C LEU A 170 54.36 33.41 28.55
N ARG A 171 53.61 34.09 27.67
CA ARG A 171 53.77 35.50 27.33
C ARG A 171 52.51 36.10 26.69
#